data_AF-A0A1V4V028-F1
#
_entry.id   AF-A0A1V4V028-F1
#
_cell.length_a   1.000
_cell.length_b   1.000
_cell.length_c   1.000
_cell.angle_alpha   90.00
_cell.angle_beta   90.00
_cell.angle_gamma   90.00
#
_symmetry.space_group_name_H-M   'P 1'
#
loop_
_entity.id
_entity.type
_entity.pdbx_description
1 polymer ?
#
loop_
_entity_poly.entity_id
_entity_poly.type
_entity_poly.pdbx_seq_one_letter_code
_entity_poly.pdbx_strand_id
1 'polypeptide(L)'
;MNVDPKDALQEYSPAELGRALSRFRRTLQSAHRSSIDVKNSYDFYVLAFKEFAKENYSDAFLYYDRAKYELTGSVNDAKHNIRGLRIHSSRTLSFFFKLYGLYAVVFGIAVAVFFGLLIYYYSNATMLDVPLWSSFFAGLGSSAQILTGAVDDLRKEGIAVRYRRIWYMAIPALSMIFGFMAYLIFSSGLVAFNVNSKETIFSTMLVCFLTGFMTNWLIDQLSKLSKNM
;
A
#
# COMPACT_ATOMS: atom_id res chain seq x y z
N MET A 1 -20.16 -6.81 37.71
CA MET A 1 -20.23 -7.86 36.67
C MET A 1 -18.82 -8.40 36.51
N ASN A 2 -18.58 -9.56 37.13
CA ASN A 2 -17.32 -10.29 37.03
C ASN A 2 -17.42 -11.11 35.74
N VAL A 3 -16.80 -10.62 34.67
CA VAL A 3 -16.66 -11.41 33.44
C VAL A 3 -15.47 -12.33 33.68
N ASP A 4 -15.73 -13.63 33.77
CA ASP A 4 -14.69 -14.65 33.88
C ASP A 4 -13.78 -14.50 32.63
N PRO A 5 -12.45 -14.35 32.76
CA PRO A 5 -11.55 -14.20 31.61
C PRO A 5 -11.61 -15.37 30.63
N LYS A 6 -12.23 -16.49 31.02
CA LYS A 6 -12.54 -17.62 30.14
C LYS A 6 -13.68 -17.34 29.17
N ASP A 7 -14.63 -16.46 29.50
CA ASP A 7 -15.76 -16.12 28.62
C ASP A 7 -15.39 -15.07 27.56
N ALA A 8 -14.23 -14.39 27.74
CA ALA A 8 -13.61 -13.57 26.71
C ALA A 8 -12.78 -14.39 25.70
N LEU A 9 -12.60 -15.71 25.93
CA LEU A 9 -11.96 -16.65 25.00
C LEU A 9 -12.94 -17.14 23.92
N GLN A 10 -13.78 -16.24 23.40
CA GLN A 10 -14.65 -16.55 22.26
C GLN A 10 -13.79 -16.68 21.00
N GLU A 11 -13.28 -17.90 20.83
CA GLU A 11 -12.88 -18.63 19.62
C GLU A 11 -12.57 -17.77 18.40
N TYR A 12 -11.29 -17.39 18.28
CA TYR A 12 -10.71 -17.35 16.94
C TYR A 12 -10.80 -18.76 16.36
N SER A 13 -11.46 -18.93 15.21
CA SER A 13 -11.33 -20.19 14.48
C SER A 13 -9.85 -20.47 14.20
N PRO A 14 -9.41 -21.75 14.11
CA PRO A 14 -8.02 -22.09 13.83
C PRO A 14 -7.44 -21.34 12.60
N ALA A 15 -8.28 -21.13 11.59
CA ALA A 15 -7.95 -20.38 10.38
C ALA A 15 -7.76 -18.87 10.61
N GLU A 16 -8.49 -18.27 11.56
CA GLU A 16 -8.31 -16.87 11.92
C GLU A 16 -7.09 -16.67 12.82
N LEU A 17 -6.81 -17.60 13.74
CA LEU A 17 -5.62 -17.55 14.60
C LEU A 17 -4.34 -17.67 13.75
N GLY A 18 -4.32 -18.56 12.76
CA GLY A 18 -3.21 -18.68 11.80
C GLY A 18 -3.00 -17.39 10.98
N ARG A 19 -4.08 -16.77 10.51
CA ARG A 19 -4.02 -15.47 9.82
C ARG A 19 -3.49 -14.37 10.75
N ALA A 20 -3.98 -14.33 11.99
CA ALA A 20 -3.55 -13.39 13.01
C ALA A 20 -2.05 -13.52 13.34
N LEU A 21 -1.53 -14.73 13.52
CA LEU A 21 -0.10 -15.00 13.74
C LEU A 21 0.75 -14.56 12.54
N SER A 22 0.30 -14.83 11.31
CA SER A 22 0.97 -14.39 10.09
C SER A 22 1.06 -12.86 10.00
N ARG A 23 -0.04 -12.16 10.28
CA ARG A 23 -0.07 -10.69 10.34
C ARG A 23 0.85 -10.17 11.43
N PHE A 24 0.79 -10.74 12.63
CA PHE A 24 1.59 -10.29 13.76
C PHE A 24 3.09 -10.45 13.55
N ARG A 25 3.54 -11.53 12.88
CA ARG A 25 4.94 -11.69 12.45
C ARG A 25 5.44 -10.49 11.66
N ARG A 26 4.63 -10.00 10.73
CA ARG A 26 4.97 -8.85 9.87
C ARG A 26 4.95 -7.55 10.67
N THR A 27 4.08 -7.42 11.66
CA THR A 27 4.08 -6.31 12.63
C THR A 27 5.40 -6.28 13.40
N LEU A 28 5.84 -7.43 13.92
CA LEU A 28 7.12 -7.57 14.63
C LEU A 28 8.30 -7.18 13.75
N GLN A 29 8.33 -7.64 12.50
CA GLN A 29 9.37 -7.24 11.55
C GLN A 29 9.38 -5.73 11.29
N SER A 30 8.20 -5.09 11.21
CA SER A 30 8.07 -3.65 11.00
C SER A 30 8.50 -2.83 12.22
N ALA A 31 8.22 -3.33 13.42
CA ALA A 31 8.67 -2.77 14.69
C ALA A 31 10.20 -2.87 14.83
N HIS A 32 10.76 -4.05 14.56
CA HIS A 32 12.21 -4.27 14.56
C HIS A 32 12.94 -3.33 13.58
N ARG A 33 12.44 -3.22 12.33
CA ARG A 33 12.97 -2.29 11.32
C ARG A 33 12.83 -0.81 11.69
N SER A 34 12.06 -0.49 12.72
CA SER A 34 11.88 0.87 13.24
C SER A 34 12.64 1.08 14.55
N SER A 35 13.57 0.17 14.88
CA SER A 35 14.42 0.22 16.07
C SER A 35 13.63 0.16 17.38
N ILE A 36 12.49 -0.54 17.38
CA ILE A 36 11.73 -0.90 18.60
C ILE A 36 12.26 -2.25 19.09
N ASP A 37 12.50 -2.37 20.40
CA ASP A 37 12.91 -3.63 21.00
C ASP A 37 11.72 -4.60 21.02
N VAL A 38 11.82 -5.66 20.22
CA VAL A 38 10.77 -6.67 20.06
C VAL A 38 11.16 -8.01 20.65
N LYS A 39 12.30 -8.13 21.35
CA LYS A 39 12.84 -9.42 21.77
C LYS A 39 11.82 -10.26 22.57
N ASN A 40 11.28 -9.68 23.65
CA ASN A 40 10.30 -10.35 24.51
C ASN A 40 9.03 -10.73 23.75
N SER A 41 8.52 -9.81 22.93
CA SER A 41 7.34 -10.06 22.10
C SER A 41 7.57 -11.15 21.05
N TYR A 42 8.77 -11.22 20.47
CA TYR A 42 9.16 -12.23 19.50
C TYR A 42 9.28 -13.62 20.15
N ASP A 43 9.82 -13.70 21.36
CA ASP A 43 9.93 -14.96 22.10
C ASP A 43 8.53 -15.55 22.39
N PHE A 44 7.57 -14.73 22.83
CA PHE A 44 6.18 -15.17 23.01
C PHE A 44 5.49 -15.52 21.68
N TYR A 45 5.80 -14.81 20.59
CA TYR A 45 5.30 -15.18 19.25
C TYR A 45 5.79 -16.57 18.81
N VAL A 46 7.05 -16.90 19.06
CA VAL A 46 7.60 -18.22 18.74
C VAL A 46 6.93 -19.32 19.56
N LEU A 47 6.64 -19.06 20.84
CA LEU A 47 5.87 -19.98 21.69
C LEU A 47 4.44 -20.17 21.15
N ALA A 48 3.76 -19.09 20.80
CA ALA A 48 2.43 -19.14 20.19
C ALA A 48 2.41 -19.96 18.90
N PHE A 49 3.42 -19.79 18.04
CA PHE A 49 3.55 -20.54 16.79
C PHE A 49 3.81 -22.03 17.02
N LYS A 50 4.63 -22.38 18.03
CA LYS A 50 4.89 -23.77 18.42
C LYS A 50 3.63 -24.46 18.95
N GLU A 51 2.86 -23.79 19.82
CA GLU A 51 1.62 -24.35 20.35
C GLU A 51 0.53 -24.45 19.27
N PHE A 52 0.48 -23.48 18.34
CA PHE A 52 -0.41 -23.56 17.18
C PHE A 52 -0.10 -24.78 16.29
N ALA A 53 1.18 -25.09 16.07
CA ALA A 53 1.61 -26.26 15.30
C ALA A 53 1.30 -27.60 15.98
N LYS A 54 1.08 -27.60 17.31
CA LYS A 54 0.63 -28.76 18.09
C LYS A 54 -0.89 -28.86 18.21
N GLU A 55 -1.64 -28.01 17.50
CA GLU A 55 -3.10 -27.91 17.57
C GLU A 55 -3.65 -27.49 18.95
N ASN A 56 -2.79 -26.93 19.82
CA ASN A 56 -3.17 -26.42 21.13
C ASN A 56 -3.57 -24.93 21.03
N TYR A 57 -4.79 -24.69 20.53
CA TYR A 57 -5.25 -23.36 20.15
C TYR A 57 -5.45 -22.39 21.33
N SER A 58 -5.85 -22.90 22.49
CA SER A 58 -6.05 -22.07 23.70
C SER A 58 -4.73 -21.46 24.19
N ASP A 59 -3.68 -22.28 24.29
CA ASP A 59 -2.37 -21.82 24.74
C ASP A 59 -1.70 -20.97 23.68
N ALA A 60 -1.85 -21.34 22.40
CA ALA A 60 -1.39 -20.52 21.29
C ALA A 60 -2.00 -19.11 21.32
N PHE A 61 -3.30 -18.99 21.63
CA PHE A 61 -3.97 -17.71 21.77
C PHE A 61 -3.42 -16.91 22.97
N LEU A 62 -3.23 -17.54 24.12
CA LEU A 62 -2.70 -16.88 25.31
C LEU A 62 -1.30 -16.32 25.08
N TYR A 63 -0.41 -17.10 24.44
CA TYR A 63 0.93 -16.62 24.08
C TYR A 63 0.88 -15.53 23.02
N TYR A 64 -0.06 -15.59 22.08
CA TYR A 64 -0.27 -14.54 21.08
C TYR A 64 -0.73 -13.22 21.71
N ASP A 65 -1.69 -13.27 22.64
CA ASP A 65 -2.17 -12.08 23.34
C ASP A 65 -1.08 -11.46 24.21
N ARG A 66 -0.31 -12.31 24.92
CA ARG A 66 0.87 -11.86 25.66
C ARG A 66 1.92 -11.24 24.76
N ALA A 67 2.18 -11.82 23.59
CA ALA A 67 3.11 -11.25 22.62
C ALA A 67 2.66 -9.84 22.18
N LYS A 68 1.37 -9.63 21.93
CA LYS A 68 0.80 -8.30 21.63
C LYS A 68 0.94 -7.31 22.77
N TYR A 69 0.69 -7.76 23.99
CA TYR A 69 0.84 -6.94 25.19
C TYR A 69 2.28 -6.43 25.32
N GLU A 70 3.26 -7.32 25.22
CA GLU A 70 4.69 -6.98 25.25
C GLU A 70 5.09 -6.03 24.11
N LEU A 71 4.57 -6.24 22.89
CA LEU A 71 4.81 -5.32 21.78
C LEU A 71 4.27 -3.91 22.08
N THR A 72 3.08 -3.83 22.66
CA THR A 72 2.45 -2.56 23.03
C THR A 72 3.24 -1.85 24.13
N GLY A 73 3.76 -2.62 25.10
CA GLY A 73 4.72 -2.16 26.10
C GLY A 73 5.96 -1.53 25.46
N SER A 74 6.67 -2.29 24.62
CA SER A 74 7.85 -1.82 23.90
C SER A 74 7.61 -0.58 23.04
N VAL A 75 6.44 -0.49 22.39
CA VAL A 75 6.04 0.68 21.59
C VAL A 75 5.82 1.91 22.47
N ASN A 76 5.25 1.73 23.67
CA ASN A 76 5.06 2.79 24.64
C ASN A 76 6.39 3.24 25.28
N ASP A 77 7.29 2.31 25.57
CA ASP A 77 8.61 2.62 26.13
C ASP A 77 9.51 3.34 25.11
N ALA A 78 9.27 3.11 23.81
CA ALA A 78 9.93 3.85 22.74
C ALA A 78 9.47 5.32 22.61
N LYS A 79 8.42 5.77 23.31
CA LYS A 79 7.95 7.17 23.30
C LYS A 79 8.88 8.05 24.13
N HIS A 80 9.05 9.32 23.72
CA HIS A 80 9.78 10.27 24.55
C HIS A 80 8.91 10.73 25.72
N ASN A 81 9.46 10.68 26.93
CA ASN A 81 8.81 11.25 28.11
C ASN A 81 9.40 12.63 28.38
N ILE A 82 8.63 13.69 28.11
CA ILE A 82 9.00 15.07 28.46
C ILE A 82 7.96 15.57 29.48
N ARG A 83 8.39 15.77 30.74
CA ARG A 83 7.56 16.32 31.82
C ARG A 83 6.20 15.62 31.98
N GLY A 84 6.17 14.29 31.88
CA GLY A 84 4.95 13.49 32.04
C GLY A 84 4.10 13.35 30.77
N LEU A 85 4.38 14.11 29.70
CA LEU A 85 3.80 13.87 28.39
C LEU A 85 4.62 12.81 27.63
N ARG A 86 3.97 11.70 27.28
CA ARG A 86 4.50 10.65 26.40
C ARG A 86 4.27 11.05 24.95
N ILE A 87 5.26 11.69 24.34
CA ILE A 87 5.23 12.13 22.93
C ILE A 87 5.75 11.00 22.03
N HIS A 88 5.11 10.79 20.88
CA HIS A 88 5.57 9.82 19.90
C HIS A 88 7.01 10.13 19.45
N SER A 89 7.93 9.18 19.64
CA SER A 89 9.30 9.31 19.13
C SER A 89 9.33 9.09 17.61
N SER A 90 10.41 9.51 16.95
CA SER A 90 10.66 9.26 15.53
C SER A 90 10.61 7.76 15.19
N ARG A 91 11.00 6.89 16.13
CA ARG A 91 10.91 5.43 16.03
C ARG A 91 9.46 4.94 16.00
N THR A 92 8.64 5.45 16.91
CA THR A 92 7.20 5.15 17.00
C THR A 92 6.46 5.67 15.76
N LEU A 93 6.82 6.86 15.27
CA LEU A 93 6.25 7.44 14.06
C LEU A 93 6.63 6.62 12.81
N SER A 94 7.91 6.24 12.67
CA SER A 94 8.38 5.35 11.60
C SER A 94 7.63 4.01 11.62
N PHE A 95 7.39 3.44 12.81
CA PHE A 95 6.64 2.20 12.96
C PHE A 95 5.21 2.35 12.45
N PHE A 96 4.49 3.40 12.86
CA PHE A 96 3.13 3.67 12.39
C PHE A 96 3.06 3.94 10.90
N PHE A 97 4.01 4.70 10.35
CA PHE A 97 4.06 4.98 8.92
C PHE A 97 4.29 3.72 8.09
N LYS A 98 5.10 2.76 8.59
CA LYS A 98 5.30 1.45 7.95
C LYS A 98 4.08 0.54 8.14
N LEU A 99 3.46 0.57 9.32
CA LEU A 99 2.29 -0.25 9.63
C LEU A 99 1.12 0.11 8.72
N TYR A 100 0.80 1.40 8.65
CA TYR A 100 -0.34 1.92 7.89
C TYR A 100 -0.03 2.29 6.45
N GLY A 101 1.21 2.12 5.99
CA GLY A 101 1.60 2.52 4.63
C GLY A 101 1.43 4.02 4.37
N LEU A 102 1.51 4.86 5.42
CA LEU A 102 1.28 6.30 5.31
C LEU A 102 2.25 6.97 4.32
N TYR A 103 3.46 6.40 4.15
CA TYR A 103 4.41 6.84 3.12
C TYR A 103 3.83 6.72 1.71
N ALA A 104 3.08 5.66 1.42
CA ALA A 104 2.43 5.45 0.13
C ALA A 104 1.35 6.49 -0.12
N VAL A 105 0.57 6.79 0.92
CA VAL A 105 -0.54 7.75 0.86
C VAL A 105 -0.01 9.16 0.63
N VAL A 106 0.96 9.59 1.44
CA VAL A 106 1.60 10.90 1.29
C VAL A 106 2.24 11.04 -0.09
N PHE A 107 2.93 9.99 -0.56
CA PHE A 107 3.52 10.00 -1.89
C PHE A 107 2.45 10.05 -2.99
N GLY A 108 1.39 9.25 -2.90
CA GLY A 108 0.28 9.26 -3.86
C GLY A 108 -0.39 10.64 -3.96
N ILE A 109 -0.62 11.30 -2.81
CA ILE A 109 -1.13 12.68 -2.78
C ILE A 109 -0.14 13.66 -3.41
N ALA A 110 1.15 13.57 -3.06
CA ALA A 110 2.17 14.45 -3.63
C ALA A 110 2.27 14.31 -5.16
N VAL A 111 2.19 13.08 -5.68
CA VAL A 111 2.19 12.80 -7.12
C VAL A 111 0.90 13.31 -7.78
N ALA A 112 -0.26 13.14 -7.13
CA ALA A 112 -1.52 13.67 -7.64
C ALA A 112 -1.48 15.20 -7.77
N VAL A 113 -0.96 15.88 -6.73
CA VAL A 113 -0.77 17.34 -6.76
C VAL A 113 0.22 17.74 -7.84
N PHE A 114 1.35 17.04 -7.95
CA PHE A 114 2.37 17.30 -8.97
C PHE A 114 1.81 17.21 -10.39
N PHE A 115 1.09 16.13 -10.73
CA PHE A 115 0.47 16.01 -12.05
C PHE A 115 -0.70 16.98 -12.26
N GLY A 116 -1.46 17.29 -11.20
CA GLY A 116 -2.49 18.33 -11.26
C GLY A 116 -1.92 19.69 -11.63
N LEU A 117 -0.78 20.07 -11.03
CA LEU A 117 -0.05 21.29 -11.38
C LEU A 117 0.49 21.24 -12.82
N LEU A 118 1.04 20.11 -13.25
CA LEU A 118 1.51 19.96 -14.64
C LEU A 118 0.39 20.13 -15.66
N ILE A 119 -0.80 19.56 -15.40
CA ILE A 119 -1.97 19.74 -16.27
C ILE A 119 -2.41 21.20 -16.28
N TYR A 120 -2.41 21.87 -15.13
CA TYR A 120 -2.81 23.27 -15.03
C TYR A 120 -1.88 24.20 -15.82
N TYR A 121 -0.56 24.04 -15.66
CA TYR A 121 0.43 24.92 -16.29
C TYR A 121 0.73 24.57 -17.76
N TYR A 122 0.68 23.30 -18.13
CA TYR A 122 1.10 22.80 -19.45
C TYR A 122 -0.04 22.17 -20.24
N SER A 123 -1.29 22.58 -20.00
CA SER A 123 -2.48 22.04 -20.68
C SER A 123 -2.42 22.15 -22.20
N ASN A 124 -1.84 23.23 -22.72
CA ASN A 124 -1.75 23.51 -24.16
C ASN A 124 -0.44 23.04 -24.79
N ALA A 125 0.50 22.50 -24.00
CA ALA A 125 1.78 22.08 -24.51
C ALA A 125 1.66 20.76 -25.27
N THR A 126 2.31 20.69 -26.43
CA THR A 126 2.34 19.50 -27.29
C THR A 126 3.77 19.06 -27.56
N MET A 127 3.96 17.77 -27.75
CA MET A 127 5.22 17.16 -28.19
C MET A 127 4.90 16.15 -29.28
N LEU A 128 5.47 16.33 -30.48
CA LEU A 128 5.15 15.51 -31.66
C LEU A 128 3.63 15.48 -31.96
N ASP A 129 2.97 16.64 -31.89
CA ASP A 129 1.51 16.82 -32.03
C ASP A 129 0.64 16.04 -31.03
N VAL A 130 1.25 15.40 -30.04
CA VAL A 130 0.57 14.78 -28.91
C VAL A 130 0.50 15.78 -27.75
N PRO A 131 -0.69 16.06 -27.20
CA PRO A 131 -0.81 16.95 -26.05
C PRO A 131 -0.22 16.29 -24.80
N LEU A 132 0.63 17.04 -24.08
CA LEU A 132 1.31 16.53 -22.88
C LEU A 132 0.36 16.18 -21.75
N TRP A 133 -0.85 16.76 -21.72
CA TRP A 133 -1.87 16.38 -20.76
C TRP A 133 -2.19 14.89 -20.80
N SER A 134 -2.05 14.21 -21.94
CA SER A 134 -2.27 12.74 -22.04
C SER A 134 -1.37 11.96 -21.08
N SER A 135 -0.08 12.30 -21.06
CA SER A 135 0.92 11.69 -20.19
C SER A 135 0.67 12.05 -18.72
N PHE A 136 0.26 13.29 -18.45
CA PHE A 136 -0.02 13.74 -17.09
C PHE A 136 -1.30 13.11 -16.51
N PHE A 137 -2.34 12.90 -17.32
CA PHE A 137 -3.55 12.18 -16.91
C PHE A 137 -3.25 10.70 -16.59
N ALA A 138 -2.36 10.06 -17.34
CA ALA A 138 -1.86 8.73 -16.96
C ALA A 138 -1.04 8.76 -15.66
N GLY A 139 -0.24 9.83 -15.46
CA GLY A 139 0.38 10.14 -14.17
C GLY A 139 -0.62 10.21 -13.02
N LEU A 140 -1.73 10.93 -13.18
CA LEU A 140 -2.83 10.97 -12.21
C LEU A 140 -3.44 9.59 -11.98
N GLY A 141 -3.68 8.81 -13.04
CA GLY A 141 -4.17 7.43 -12.94
C GLY A 141 -3.27 6.55 -12.08
N SER A 142 -1.95 6.69 -12.24
CA SER A 142 -0.99 5.97 -11.41
C SER A 142 -0.98 6.39 -9.94
N SER A 143 -1.27 7.66 -9.65
CA SER A 143 -1.42 8.14 -8.27
C SER A 143 -2.64 7.49 -7.59
N ALA A 144 -3.76 7.36 -8.32
CA ALA A 144 -4.93 6.63 -7.86
C ALA A 144 -4.61 5.15 -7.62
N GLN A 145 -3.83 4.53 -8.49
CA GLN A 145 -3.36 3.14 -8.32
C GLN A 145 -2.51 2.96 -7.05
N ILE A 146 -1.63 3.91 -6.75
CA ILE A 146 -0.79 3.87 -5.54
C ILE A 146 -1.68 3.96 -4.29
N LEU A 147 -2.68 4.85 -4.29
CA LEU A 147 -3.60 5.03 -3.18
C LEU A 147 -4.50 3.80 -2.97
N THR A 148 -5.10 3.27 -4.03
CA THR A 148 -5.92 2.05 -3.95
C THR A 148 -5.09 0.84 -3.53
N GLY A 149 -3.84 0.72 -4.03
CA GLY A 149 -2.92 -0.32 -3.62
C GLY A 149 -2.58 -0.29 -2.13
N ALA A 150 -2.39 0.90 -1.56
CA ALA A 150 -2.15 1.06 -0.12
C ALA A 150 -3.37 0.64 0.72
N VAL A 151 -4.58 1.00 0.28
CA VAL A 151 -5.83 0.62 0.94
C VAL A 151 -6.09 -0.89 0.84
N ASP A 152 -5.85 -1.50 -0.32
CA ASP A 152 -6.01 -2.93 -0.53
C ASP A 152 -5.03 -3.76 0.31
N ASP A 153 -3.77 -3.32 0.42
CA ASP A 153 -2.77 -3.96 1.28
C ASP A 153 -3.21 -3.92 2.75
N LEU A 154 -3.71 -2.77 3.21
CA LEU A 154 -4.27 -2.62 4.55
C LEU A 154 -5.47 -3.55 4.78
N ARG A 155 -6.40 -3.61 3.83
CA ARG A 155 -7.61 -4.44 3.93
C ARG A 155 -7.30 -5.93 3.97
N LYS A 156 -6.35 -6.40 3.15
CA LYS A 156 -6.03 -7.83 3.01
C LYS A 156 -5.07 -8.30 4.11
N GLU A 157 -4.01 -7.54 4.32
CA GLU A 157 -2.85 -7.98 5.10
C GLU A 157 -2.73 -7.29 6.46
N GLY A 158 -3.53 -6.25 6.73
CA GLY A 158 -3.49 -5.46 7.97
C GLY A 158 -2.23 -4.60 8.12
N ILE A 159 -1.33 -4.64 7.13
CA ILE A 159 -0.04 -3.95 7.10
C ILE A 159 0.28 -3.65 5.64
N ALA A 160 0.87 -2.48 5.37
CA ALA A 160 1.39 -2.16 4.03
C ALA A 160 2.69 -2.93 3.75
N VAL A 161 2.57 -4.07 3.05
CA VAL A 161 3.71 -4.99 2.80
C VAL A 161 4.25 -4.88 1.38
N ARG A 162 3.40 -4.55 0.39
CA ARG A 162 3.67 -4.95 -0.99
C ARG A 162 4.54 -3.99 -1.79
N TYR A 163 4.75 -2.77 -1.32
CA TYR A 163 5.42 -1.75 -2.12
C TYR A 163 6.83 -1.45 -1.63
N ARG A 164 7.82 -1.97 -2.37
CA ARG A 164 9.20 -1.49 -2.30
C ARG A 164 9.23 -0.04 -2.78
N ARG A 165 9.88 0.83 -2.01
CA ARG A 165 9.99 2.27 -2.22
C ARG A 165 10.37 2.71 -3.65
N ILE A 166 11.12 1.86 -4.36
CA ILE A 166 11.57 2.07 -5.75
C ILE A 166 10.40 2.09 -6.74
N TRP A 167 9.39 1.24 -6.52
CA TRP A 167 8.24 1.16 -7.42
C TRP A 167 7.35 2.40 -7.34
N TYR A 168 7.34 3.12 -6.21
CA TYR A 168 6.60 4.38 -6.12
C TYR A 168 7.12 5.45 -7.09
N MET A 169 8.43 5.48 -7.39
CA MET A 169 8.95 6.43 -8.38
C MET A 169 8.89 5.91 -9.81
N ALA A 170 9.04 4.59 -10.00
CA ALA A 170 9.00 3.99 -11.33
C ALA A 170 7.59 4.00 -11.95
N ILE A 171 6.55 3.73 -11.15
CA ILE A 171 5.17 3.61 -11.68
C ILE A 171 4.69 4.93 -12.31
N PRO A 172 4.81 6.11 -11.65
CA PRO A 172 4.46 7.38 -12.26
C PRO A 172 5.26 7.73 -13.52
N ALA A 173 6.53 7.32 -13.59
CA ALA A 173 7.35 7.56 -14.78
C ALA A 173 6.92 6.67 -15.96
N LEU A 174 6.67 5.39 -15.70
CA LEU A 174 6.20 4.44 -16.71
C LEU A 174 4.78 4.77 -17.17
N SER A 175 3.92 5.23 -16.27
CA SER A 175 2.55 5.61 -16.61
C SER A 175 2.51 6.78 -17.59
N MET A 176 3.44 7.74 -17.50
CA MET A 176 3.55 8.82 -18.50
C MET A 176 3.83 8.27 -19.90
N ILE A 177 4.76 7.32 -20.04
CA ILE A 177 5.09 6.69 -21.33
C ILE A 177 3.88 5.93 -21.87
N PHE A 178 3.22 5.13 -21.03
CA PHE A 178 2.03 4.40 -21.45
C PHE A 178 0.86 5.32 -21.80
N GLY A 179 0.69 6.45 -21.09
CA GLY A 179 -0.30 7.47 -21.42
C GLY A 179 -0.06 8.12 -22.78
N PHE A 180 1.20 8.43 -23.10
CA PHE A 180 1.59 8.94 -24.41
C PHE A 180 1.26 7.93 -25.53
N MET A 181 1.60 6.66 -25.34
CA MET A 181 1.28 5.61 -26.31
C MET A 181 -0.23 5.38 -26.44
N ALA A 182 -0.96 5.41 -25.33
CA ALA A 182 -2.41 5.24 -25.33
C ALA A 182 -3.11 6.36 -26.10
N TYR A 183 -2.64 7.60 -25.98
CA TYR A 183 -3.14 8.71 -26.79
C TYR A 183 -2.95 8.44 -28.28
N LEU A 184 -1.76 8.03 -28.72
CA LEU A 184 -1.50 7.75 -30.13
C LEU A 184 -2.41 6.64 -30.66
N ILE A 185 -2.49 5.50 -29.97
CA ILE A 185 -3.31 4.36 -30.38
C ILE A 185 -4.79 4.74 -30.44
N PHE A 186 -5.27 5.41 -29.39
CA PHE A 186 -6.69 5.73 -29.26
C PHE A 186 -7.12 6.88 -30.18
N SER A 187 -6.30 7.92 -30.30
CA SER A 187 -6.55 9.04 -31.21
C SER A 187 -6.53 8.59 -32.67
N SER A 188 -5.58 7.74 -33.07
CA SER A 188 -5.58 7.16 -34.42
C SER A 188 -6.81 6.27 -34.66
N GLY A 189 -7.25 5.52 -33.65
CA GLY A 189 -8.48 4.74 -33.70
C GLY A 189 -9.72 5.61 -33.90
N LEU A 190 -9.87 6.68 -33.13
CA LEU A 190 -11.02 7.59 -33.22
C LEU A 190 -11.10 8.32 -34.56
N VAL A 191 -9.96 8.69 -35.14
CA VAL A 191 -9.90 9.25 -36.50
C VAL A 191 -10.40 8.25 -37.54
N ALA A 192 -10.08 6.95 -37.38
CA ALA A 192 -10.58 5.90 -38.27
C ALA A 192 -12.10 5.66 -38.15
N PHE A 193 -12.71 5.96 -37.01
CA PHE A 193 -14.14 5.76 -36.75
C PHE A 193 -15.01 7.03 -36.89
N ASN A 194 -14.43 8.17 -37.30
CA ASN A 194 -15.13 9.44 -37.58
C ASN A 194 -16.09 9.91 -36.46
N VAL A 195 -15.64 9.84 -35.21
CA VAL A 195 -16.44 10.18 -34.02
C VAL A 195 -16.38 11.69 -33.71
N ASN A 196 -17.49 12.28 -33.27
CA ASN A 196 -17.62 13.72 -32.94
C ASN A 196 -16.53 14.24 -31.96
N SER A 197 -16.10 15.49 -32.17
CA SER A 197 -14.86 16.08 -31.60
C SER A 197 -14.86 16.45 -30.11
N LYS A 198 -16.03 16.60 -29.46
CA LYS A 198 -16.10 16.98 -28.03
C LYS A 198 -16.14 15.79 -27.07
N GLU A 199 -16.87 14.73 -27.43
CA GLU A 199 -16.94 13.49 -26.63
C GLU A 199 -15.61 12.71 -26.68
N THR A 200 -14.87 12.87 -27.77
CA THR A 200 -13.57 12.24 -28.01
C THR A 200 -12.47 12.75 -27.07
N ILE A 201 -12.46 14.04 -26.69
CA ILE A 201 -11.45 14.58 -25.77
C ILE A 201 -11.60 13.97 -24.38
N PHE A 202 -12.81 13.97 -23.82
CA PHE A 202 -13.07 13.38 -22.50
C PHE A 202 -12.81 11.87 -22.50
N SER A 203 -13.27 11.17 -23.54
CA SER A 203 -12.99 9.74 -23.74
C SER A 203 -11.49 9.46 -23.75
N THR A 204 -10.70 10.27 -24.45
CA THR A 204 -9.24 10.11 -24.54
C THR A 204 -8.56 10.41 -23.20
N MET A 205 -9.00 11.43 -22.45
CA MET A 205 -8.54 11.70 -21.09
C MET A 205 -8.80 10.51 -20.15
N LEU A 206 -10.00 9.93 -20.23
CA LEU A 206 -10.39 8.77 -19.44
C LEU A 206 -9.55 7.55 -19.79
N VAL A 207 -9.30 7.29 -21.08
CA VAL A 207 -8.42 6.19 -21.52
C VAL A 207 -7.01 6.39 -20.99
N CYS A 208 -6.43 7.59 -21.11
CA CYS A 208 -5.10 7.88 -20.58
C CYS A 208 -5.04 7.67 -19.05
N PHE A 209 -6.04 8.14 -18.32
CA PHE A 209 -6.16 7.90 -16.88
C PHE A 209 -6.23 6.41 -16.53
N LEU A 210 -7.08 5.64 -17.23
CA LEU A 210 -7.21 4.20 -17.01
C LEU A 210 -5.92 3.45 -17.33
N THR A 211 -5.22 3.80 -18.41
CA THR A 211 -3.92 3.24 -18.74
C THR A 211 -2.93 3.50 -17.60
N GLY A 212 -2.91 4.72 -17.07
CA GLY A 212 -2.15 5.06 -15.87
C GLY A 212 -2.50 4.20 -14.67
N PHE A 213 -3.79 4.04 -14.39
CA PHE A 213 -4.30 3.22 -13.29
C PHE A 213 -3.97 1.73 -13.43
N MET A 214 -3.89 1.21 -14.65
CA MET A 214 -3.59 -0.20 -14.93
C MET A 214 -2.09 -0.47 -15.16
N THR A 215 -1.21 0.51 -14.91
CA THR A 215 0.23 0.42 -15.21
C THR A 215 0.90 -0.82 -14.58
N ASN A 216 0.71 -1.09 -13.28
CA ASN A 216 1.28 -2.32 -12.69
C ASN A 216 0.74 -3.62 -13.31
N TRP A 217 -0.52 -3.64 -13.70
CA TRP A 217 -1.11 -4.83 -14.32
C TRP A 217 -0.49 -5.06 -15.71
N LEU A 218 -0.33 -4.00 -16.50
CA LEU A 218 0.36 -4.04 -17.80
C LEU A 218 1.80 -4.55 -17.65
N ILE A 219 2.54 -4.05 -16.66
CA ILE A 219 3.92 -4.48 -16.39
C ILE A 219 3.98 -5.97 -16.02
N ASP A 220 3.05 -6.46 -15.20
CA ASP A 220 2.99 -7.88 -14.81
C ASP A 220 2.69 -8.79 -16.01
N GLN A 221 1.78 -8.37 -16.90
CA GLN A 221 1.47 -9.13 -18.13
C GLN A 221 2.66 -9.13 -19.10
N LEU A 222 3.32 -7.99 -19.30
CA LEU A 222 4.51 -7.88 -20.15
C LEU A 222 5.65 -8.76 -19.60
N SER A 223 5.84 -8.78 -18.29
CA SER A 223 6.86 -9.64 -17.66
C SER A 223 6.55 -11.13 -17.83
N LYS A 224 5.27 -11.54 -17.80
CA LYS A 224 4.88 -12.94 -18.05
C LYS A 224 5.10 -13.34 -19.49
N LEU A 225 4.72 -12.50 -20.44
CA LEU A 225 4.95 -12.75 -21.87
C LEU A 225 6.44 -12.87 -22.18
N SER A 226 7.27 -11.99 -21.63
CA SER A 226 8.73 -12.04 -21.80
C SER A 226 9.37 -13.30 -21.22
N LYS A 227 8.78 -13.93 -20.19
CA LYS A 227 9.30 -15.18 -19.61
C LYS A 227 8.87 -16.43 -20.39
N ASN A 228 7.84 -16.30 -21.22
CA ASN A 228 7.30 -17.36 -22.05
C ASN A 228 7.81 -17.30 -23.50
N MET A 229 8.66 -16.32 -23.83
CA MET A 229 9.47 -16.24 -25.05
C MET A 229 10.87 -16.74 -24.76
#